data_AF-A0A182G225-F1
#
_entry.id   AF-A0A182G225-F1
#
_cell.length_a   1.000
_cell.length_b   1.000
_cell.length_c   1.000
_cell.angle_alpha   90.00
_cell.angle_beta   90.00
_cell.angle_gamma   90.00
#
_symmetry.space_group_name_H-M   'P 1'
#
loop_
_entity.id
_entity.type
_entity.pdbx_description
1 polymer ?
#
loop_
_entity_poly.entity_id
_entity_poly.type
_entity_poly.pdbx_seq_one_letter_code
_entity_poly.pdbx_strand_id
1 'polypeptide(L)'
;MTRLKFISLISLLIAGPLACLGDEDPCSVNPFNKTCIADNLRATYEEVISLKYKFHVLLIDVRQPEEVACTGRIPTSIHIPLATVSDELQLAPNVFLCKYARKKPDLDDLIIFYCRSENRAATAALAAVQLGLRKYGV
;
A
#
# COMPACT_ATOMS: atom_id res chain seq x y z
N MET A 1 47.54 -60.78 17.67
CA MET A 1 48.26 -59.76 16.88
C MET A 1 47.63 -59.70 15.49
N THR A 2 46.80 -58.69 15.23
CA THR A 2 46.74 -57.96 13.95
C THR A 2 45.74 -56.81 14.10
N ARG A 3 46.28 -55.59 13.98
CA ARG A 3 45.54 -54.32 13.98
C ARG A 3 44.62 -54.26 12.76
N LEU A 4 43.34 -53.95 12.95
CA LEU A 4 42.49 -53.49 11.85
C LEU A 4 42.05 -52.05 12.16
N LYS A 5 42.44 -51.16 11.25
CA LYS A 5 42.40 -49.70 11.39
C LYS A 5 40.96 -49.20 11.44
N PHE A 6 40.64 -48.38 12.45
CA PHE A 6 39.46 -47.51 12.45
C PHE A 6 39.58 -46.52 11.29
N ILE A 7 38.80 -46.71 10.24
CA ILE A 7 38.61 -45.70 9.20
C ILE A 7 37.50 -44.79 9.71
N SER A 8 37.89 -43.60 10.15
CA SER A 8 37.00 -42.50 10.52
C SER A 8 36.21 -42.08 9.28
N LEU A 9 34.97 -42.55 9.16
CA LEU A 9 34.02 -42.10 8.15
C LEU A 9 33.18 -40.95 8.74
N ILE A 10 33.26 -39.80 8.09
CA ILE A 10 32.12 -38.93 7.74
C ILE A 10 31.36 -38.35 8.95
N SER A 11 31.51 -37.06 9.24
CA SER A 11 30.80 -36.05 8.46
C SER A 11 31.55 -34.72 8.44
N LEU A 12 31.94 -34.30 7.23
CA LEU A 12 32.28 -32.91 6.95
C LEU A 12 30.98 -32.09 7.10
N LEU A 13 30.72 -31.59 8.29
CA LEU A 13 29.80 -30.48 8.51
C LEU A 13 30.40 -29.29 7.78
N ILE A 14 30.03 -29.14 6.51
CA ILE A 14 30.16 -27.86 5.83
C ILE A 14 29.20 -26.94 6.58
N ALA A 15 29.70 -26.31 7.64
CA ALA A 15 29.14 -25.08 8.16
C ALA A 15 29.34 -24.01 7.07
N GLY A 16 28.56 -24.11 6.00
CA GLY A 16 28.37 -23.01 5.08
C GLY A 16 27.80 -21.88 5.92
N PRO A 17 28.41 -20.69 5.94
CA PRO A 17 27.86 -19.56 6.68
C PRO A 17 26.42 -19.37 6.23
N LEU A 18 25.51 -19.31 7.19
CA LEU A 18 24.09 -19.01 7.03
C LEU A 18 23.89 -17.54 6.58
N ALA A 19 24.71 -17.06 5.64
CA ALA A 19 24.88 -15.66 5.26
C ALA A 19 24.51 -15.44 3.78
N CYS A 20 23.52 -16.18 3.29
CA CYS A 20 22.96 -15.99 1.94
C CYS A 20 21.45 -15.73 1.93
N LEU A 21 20.85 -15.38 3.08
CA LEU A 21 19.56 -14.69 3.05
C LEU A 21 19.90 -13.22 2.82
N GLY A 22 19.98 -12.81 1.55
CA GLY A 22 20.02 -11.39 1.22
C GLY A 22 18.76 -10.75 1.80
N ASP A 23 18.91 -9.69 2.58
CA ASP A 23 17.77 -8.89 3.02
C ASP A 23 17.07 -8.39 1.75
N GLU A 24 15.88 -8.93 1.45
CA GLU A 24 15.08 -8.40 0.35
C GLU A 24 14.78 -6.94 0.64
N ASP A 25 15.06 -6.05 -0.32
CA ASP A 25 14.82 -4.63 -0.17
C ASP A 25 13.33 -4.42 0.15
N PRO A 26 12.96 -3.92 1.35
CA PRO A 26 11.56 -3.83 1.75
C PRO A 26 10.74 -2.88 0.85
N CYS A 27 11.42 -2.03 0.08
CA CYS A 27 10.83 -1.09 -0.89
C CYS A 27 10.49 -1.78 -2.21
N SER A 28 11.22 -2.84 -2.56
CA SER A 28 10.95 -3.68 -3.73
C SER A 28 9.69 -4.54 -3.53
N VAL A 29 9.39 -4.89 -2.28
CA VAL A 29 8.19 -5.65 -1.89
C VAL A 29 6.99 -4.74 -1.65
N ASN A 30 7.19 -3.59 -1.00
CA ASN A 30 6.14 -2.62 -0.73
C ASN A 30 6.60 -1.20 -1.08
N PRO A 31 6.17 -0.64 -2.23
CA PRO A 31 6.56 0.70 -2.65
C PRO A 31 6.04 1.82 -1.72
N PHE A 32 5.14 1.48 -0.79
CA PHE A 32 4.60 2.40 0.22
C PHE A 32 5.22 2.20 1.60
N ASN A 33 6.36 1.51 1.70
CA ASN A 33 7.09 1.43 2.95
C ASN A 33 7.57 2.82 3.37
N LYS A 34 7.20 3.24 4.59
CA LYS A 34 7.48 4.57 5.15
C LYS A 34 8.94 5.01 5.04
N THR A 35 9.90 4.08 5.08
CA THR A 35 11.34 4.39 5.00
C THR A 35 11.79 4.80 3.60
N CYS A 36 11.01 4.52 2.56
CA CYS A 36 11.47 4.62 1.17
C CYS A 36 10.35 4.84 0.15
N ILE A 37 9.25 5.49 0.56
CA ILE A 37 8.22 5.93 -0.38
C ILE A 37 8.86 6.94 -1.34
N ALA A 38 8.91 6.57 -2.62
CA ALA A 38 9.43 7.41 -3.69
C ALA A 38 8.62 8.72 -3.80
N ASP A 39 9.31 9.81 -4.15
CA ASP A 39 8.69 11.15 -4.18
C ASP A 39 7.51 11.23 -5.14
N ASN A 40 7.53 10.49 -6.25
CA ASN A 40 6.42 10.44 -7.21
C ASN A 40 5.17 9.72 -6.69
N LEU A 41 5.25 9.04 -5.55
CA LEU A 41 4.11 8.41 -4.87
C LEU A 41 3.57 9.28 -3.72
N ARG A 42 4.23 10.39 -3.39
CA ARG A 42 3.81 11.32 -2.33
C ARG A 42 3.06 12.47 -2.97
N ALA A 43 1.79 12.61 -2.63
CA ALA A 43 1.02 13.77 -3.07
C ALA A 43 1.47 15.01 -2.28
N THR A 44 1.79 16.09 -2.98
CA THR A 44 2.12 17.36 -2.31
C THR A 44 0.86 18.12 -1.89
N TYR A 45 1.03 19.07 -0.98
CA TYR A 45 -0.06 19.95 -0.55
C TYR A 45 -0.65 20.74 -1.74
N GLU A 46 0.20 21.24 -2.62
CA GLU A 46 -0.17 21.98 -3.82
C GLU A 46 -0.95 21.09 -4.79
N GLU A 47 -0.54 19.83 -4.94
CA GLU A 47 -1.26 18.85 -5.76
C GLU A 47 -2.67 18.60 -5.21
N VAL A 48 -2.80 18.40 -3.89
CA VAL A 48 -4.09 18.19 -3.23
C VAL A 48 -5.01 19.40 -3.39
N ILE A 49 -4.50 20.63 -3.24
CA ILE A 49 -5.28 21.85 -3.50
C ILE A 49 -5.75 21.91 -4.96
N SER A 50 -4.91 21.47 -5.90
CA SER A 50 -5.23 21.51 -7.33
C SER A 50 -6.36 20.54 -7.73
N LEU A 51 -6.68 19.54 -6.89
CA LEU A 51 -7.67 18.50 -7.21
C LEU A 51 -9.08 19.03 -7.42
N LYS A 52 -9.41 20.21 -6.87
CA LYS A 52 -10.69 20.90 -7.15
C LYS A 52 -10.94 21.17 -8.64
N TYR A 53 -9.90 21.14 -9.47
CA TYR A 53 -9.97 21.32 -10.92
C TYR A 53 -9.70 20.02 -11.70
N LYS A 54 -9.42 18.90 -11.03
CA LYS A 54 -9.07 17.60 -11.63
C LYS A 54 -10.11 16.53 -11.29
N PHE A 55 -11.25 16.56 -11.97
CA PHE A 55 -12.38 15.66 -11.67
C PHE A 55 -12.09 14.16 -11.86
N HIS A 56 -11.08 13.81 -12.65
CA HIS A 56 -10.64 12.43 -12.90
C HIS A 56 -9.75 11.85 -11.80
N VAL A 57 -9.29 12.67 -10.85
CA VAL A 57 -8.53 12.21 -9.70
C VAL A 57 -9.49 11.92 -8.55
N LEU A 58 -9.28 10.80 -7.85
CA LEU A 58 -10.07 10.44 -6.69
C LEU A 58 -9.22 10.57 -5.42
N LEU A 59 -9.61 11.48 -4.53
CA LEU A 59 -9.01 11.63 -3.20
C LEU A 59 -9.83 10.84 -2.18
N ILE A 60 -9.20 9.89 -1.49
CA ILE A 60 -9.85 8.99 -0.53
C ILE A 60 -9.28 9.21 0.87
N ASP A 61 -10.16 9.60 1.79
CA ASP A 61 -9.88 9.67 3.22
C ASP A 61 -10.05 8.27 3.83
N VAL A 62 -8.96 7.69 4.34
CA VAL A 62 -8.99 6.34 4.96
C VAL A 62 -8.99 6.36 6.49
N ARG A 63 -9.28 7.53 7.09
CA ARG A 63 -9.35 7.69 8.54
C ARG A 63 -10.55 6.97 9.15
N GLN A 64 -10.54 6.83 10.48
CA GLN A 64 -11.70 6.33 11.21
C GLN A 64 -12.83 7.36 11.17
N PRO A 65 -14.11 6.93 11.21
CA PRO A 65 -15.26 7.83 11.18
C PRO A 65 -15.21 8.93 12.24
N GLU A 66 -14.73 8.62 13.44
CA GLU A 66 -14.65 9.55 14.57
C GLU A 66 -13.65 10.69 14.29
N GLU A 67 -12.55 10.39 13.60
CA GLU A 67 -11.57 11.40 13.21
C GLU A 67 -12.17 12.39 12.21
N VAL A 68 -12.92 11.88 11.22
CA VAL A 68 -13.60 12.70 10.21
C VAL A 68 -14.71 13.55 10.83
N ALA A 69 -15.47 12.98 11.77
CA ALA A 69 -16.52 13.70 12.49
C ALA A 69 -15.96 14.87 13.31
N CYS A 70 -14.83 14.68 13.99
CA CYS A 70 -14.22 15.71 14.85
C CYS A 70 -13.45 16.79 14.09
N THR A 71 -12.82 16.45 12.96
CA THR A 71 -11.88 17.36 12.27
C THR A 71 -12.35 17.81 10.89
N GLY A 72 -13.47 17.27 10.41
CA GLY A 72 -13.93 17.47 9.05
C GLY A 72 -13.14 16.64 8.03
N ARG A 73 -13.31 16.97 6.75
CA ARG A 73 -12.68 16.29 5.62
C ARG A 73 -12.08 17.30 4.64
N ILE A 74 -11.08 16.89 3.88
CA ILE A 74 -10.55 17.70 2.78
C ILE A 74 -11.65 17.85 1.72
N PRO A 75 -11.91 19.06 1.20
CA PRO A 75 -12.87 19.23 0.12
C PRO A 75 -12.55 18.31 -1.06
N THR A 76 -13.57 17.83 -1.76
CA THR A 76 -13.48 16.86 -2.88
C THR A 76 -13.10 15.43 -2.52
N SER A 77 -12.70 15.14 -1.28
CA SER A 77 -12.46 13.77 -0.86
C SER A 77 -13.75 12.99 -0.60
N ILE A 78 -13.67 11.68 -0.80
CA ILE A 78 -14.64 10.73 -0.28
C ILE A 78 -14.06 10.00 0.92
N HIS A 79 -14.90 9.64 1.88
CA HIS A 79 -14.48 8.90 3.06
C HIS A 79 -14.73 7.41 2.86
N ILE A 80 -13.65 6.63 2.89
CA ILE A 80 -13.67 5.17 2.84
C ILE A 80 -12.69 4.65 3.88
N PRO A 81 -13.13 4.26 5.08
CA PRO A 81 -12.25 3.77 6.14
C PRO A 81 -11.34 2.64 5.65
N LEU A 82 -10.11 2.58 6.17
CA LEU A 82 -9.14 1.54 5.79
C LEU A 82 -9.71 0.12 5.90
N ALA A 83 -10.55 -0.14 6.92
CA ALA A 83 -11.13 -1.46 7.16
C ALA A 83 -12.00 -1.97 6.00
N THR A 84 -12.61 -1.08 5.22
CA THR A 84 -13.54 -1.44 4.13
C THR A 84 -13.00 -1.08 2.75
N VAL A 85 -11.86 -0.39 2.65
CA VAL A 85 -11.38 0.21 1.39
C VAL A 85 -11.24 -0.79 0.24
N SER A 86 -10.77 -2.01 0.53
CA SER A 86 -10.62 -3.06 -0.48
C SER A 86 -11.97 -3.49 -1.09
N ASP A 87 -12.98 -3.71 -0.24
CA ASP A 87 -14.31 -4.14 -0.67
C ASP A 87 -15.03 -3.03 -1.43
N GLU A 88 -14.90 -1.79 -0.95
CA GLU A 88 -15.54 -0.62 -1.54
C GLU A 88 -14.97 -0.31 -2.94
N LEU A 89 -13.65 -0.49 -3.12
CA LEU A 89 -13.02 -0.35 -4.43
C LEU A 89 -13.43 -1.46 -5.40
N GLN A 90 -13.96 -2.59 -4.93
CA GLN A 90 -14.46 -3.69 -5.77
C GLN A 90 -15.93 -3.56 -6.16
N LEU A 91 -16.70 -2.64 -5.55
CA LEU A 91 -18.12 -2.43 -5.88
C LEU A 91 -18.38 -2.22 -7.37
N ALA A 92 -19.56 -2.62 -7.85
CA ALA A 92 -19.98 -2.31 -9.21
C ALA A 92 -20.03 -0.77 -9.42
N PRO A 93 -19.69 -0.26 -10.63
CA PRO A 93 -19.59 1.19 -10.87
C PRO A 93 -20.85 2.00 -10.50
N ASN A 94 -22.03 1.43 -10.75
CA ASN A 94 -23.31 2.04 -10.39
C ASN A 94 -23.51 2.12 -8.86
N VAL A 95 -23.15 1.06 -8.12
CA VAL A 95 -23.25 1.03 -6.66
C VAL A 95 -22.28 2.02 -6.04
N PHE A 96 -21.05 2.06 -6.53
CA PHE A 96 -20.04 3.03 -6.09
C PHE A 96 -20.51 4.47 -6.33
N LEU A 97 -21.07 4.76 -7.51
CA LEU A 97 -21.61 6.06 -7.85
C LEU A 97 -22.76 6.47 -6.93
N CYS A 98 -23.71 5.57 -6.68
CA CYS A 98 -24.82 5.83 -5.76
C CYS A 98 -24.35 6.10 -4.33
N LYS A 99 -23.34 5.37 -3.85
CA LYS A 99 -22.85 5.47 -2.48
C LYS A 99 -21.99 6.70 -2.23
N TYR A 100 -21.09 7.02 -3.16
CA TYR A 100 -20.07 8.05 -2.97
C TYR A 100 -20.31 9.32 -3.78
N ALA A 101 -21.35 9.35 -4.63
CA ALA A 101 -21.62 10.44 -5.58
C ALA A 101 -20.39 10.78 -6.45
N ARG A 102 -19.56 9.75 -6.73
CA ARG A 102 -18.34 9.84 -7.52
C ARG A 102 -18.28 8.66 -8.48
N LYS A 103 -17.79 8.90 -9.69
CA LYS A 103 -17.50 7.80 -10.63
C LYS A 103 -16.49 6.86 -9.97
N LYS A 104 -16.72 5.54 -10.08
CA LYS A 104 -15.70 4.54 -9.73
C LYS A 104 -14.47 4.77 -10.62
N PRO A 105 -13.24 4.81 -10.05
CA PRO A 105 -12.04 5.02 -10.83
C PRO A 105 -11.79 3.83 -11.77
N ASP A 106 -11.35 4.13 -12.99
CA ASP A 106 -10.83 3.14 -13.91
C ASP A 106 -9.40 2.73 -13.49
N LEU A 107 -8.84 1.66 -14.09
CA LEU A 107 -7.53 1.13 -13.70
C LEU A 107 -6.36 2.12 -13.87
N ASP A 108 -6.51 3.11 -14.74
CA ASP A 108 -5.51 4.15 -15.03
C ASP A 108 -5.83 5.52 -14.41
N ASP A 109 -6.95 5.64 -13.70
CA ASP A 109 -7.28 6.87 -12.99
C ASP A 109 -6.39 7.00 -11.75
N LEU A 110 -5.94 8.22 -11.46
CA LEU A 110 -5.12 8.48 -10.29
C LEU A 110 -5.99 8.48 -9.03
N ILE A 111 -5.60 7.65 -8.06
CA ILE A 111 -6.22 7.62 -6.74
C ILE A 111 -5.20 8.05 -5.69
N ILE A 112 -5.55 9.03 -4.87
CA ILE A 112 -4.70 9.49 -3.77
C ILE A 112 -5.37 9.11 -2.46
N PHE A 113 -4.67 8.38 -1.60
CA PHE A 113 -5.14 8.02 -0.27
C PHE A 113 -4.52 8.96 0.76
N TYR A 114 -5.30 9.45 1.72
CA TYR A 114 -4.72 10.20 2.83
C TYR A 114 -5.25 9.72 4.17
N CYS A 115 -4.42 9.89 5.20
CA CYS A 115 -4.81 9.64 6.58
C CYS A 115 -4.24 10.75 7.49
N ARG A 116 -4.34 10.59 8.81
CA ARG A 116 -3.85 11.62 9.74
C ARG A 116 -2.31 11.66 9.83
N SER A 117 -1.63 10.54 10.08
CA SER A 117 -0.19 10.60 10.43
C SER A 117 0.61 9.33 10.20
N GLU A 118 0.06 8.29 9.54
CA GLU A 118 0.69 6.96 9.61
C GLU A 118 0.55 6.15 8.32
N ASN A 119 0.57 4.83 8.47
CA ASN A 119 0.66 3.82 7.43
C ASN A 119 -0.68 3.51 6.76
N ARG A 120 -1.80 4.07 7.23
CA ARG A 120 -3.12 3.68 6.71
C ARG A 120 -3.29 4.02 5.23
N ALA A 121 -2.80 5.18 4.81
CA ALA A 121 -2.79 5.56 3.39
C ALA A 121 -1.94 4.59 2.56
N ALA A 122 -0.74 4.25 3.05
CA ALA A 122 0.14 3.26 2.44
C ALA A 122 -0.50 1.87 2.32
N THR A 123 -1.16 1.39 3.38
CA THR A 123 -1.88 0.11 3.37
C THR A 123 -3.05 0.12 2.38
N ALA A 124 -3.82 1.22 2.32
CA ALA A 124 -4.91 1.36 1.35
C ALA A 124 -4.39 1.40 -0.10
N ALA A 125 -3.29 2.11 -0.34
CA ALA A 125 -2.66 2.18 -1.65
C ALA A 125 -2.12 0.81 -2.08
N LEU A 126 -1.53 0.04 -1.16
CA LEU A 126 -1.11 -1.33 -1.44
C LEU A 126 -2.30 -2.24 -1.79
N ALA A 127 -3.42 -2.13 -1.06
CA ALA A 127 -4.64 -2.86 -1.40
C ALA A 127 -5.16 -2.48 -2.80
N ALA A 128 -5.11 -1.20 -3.16
CA ALA A 128 -5.47 -0.74 -4.51
C ALA A 128 -4.57 -1.34 -5.60
N VAL A 129 -3.26 -1.43 -5.36
CA VAL A 129 -2.31 -2.11 -6.26
C VAL A 129 -2.69 -3.58 -6.45
N GLN A 130 -3.03 -4.28 -5.37
CA GLN A 130 -3.45 -5.69 -5.42
C GLN A 130 -4.75 -5.90 -6.22
N LEU A 131 -5.58 -4.86 -6.35
CA LEU A 131 -6.78 -4.86 -7.19
C LEU A 131 -6.50 -4.47 -8.66
N GLY A 132 -5.24 -4.20 -9.03
CA GLY A 132 -4.83 -3.90 -10.39
C GLY A 132 -4.87 -2.41 -10.79
N LEU A 133 -5.09 -1.51 -9.82
CA LEU A 133 -5.01 -0.06 -10.05
C LEU A 133 -3.55 0.35 -10.28
N ARG A 134 -3.31 1.16 -11.32
CA ARG A 134 -1.95 1.45 -11.81
C ARG A 134 -1.41 2.82 -11.40
N LYS A 135 -2.28 3.76 -11.04
CA LYS A 135 -1.87 5.11 -10.64
C LYS A 135 -2.40 5.42 -9.25
N TYR A 136 -1.48 5.68 -8.34
CA TYR A 136 -1.77 5.83 -6.94
C TYR A 136 -0.82 6.83 -6.28
N GLY A 137 -1.27 7.43 -5.18
CA GLY A 137 -0.46 8.29 -4.33
C GLY A 137 -0.92 8.22 -2.87
N VAL A 138 -0.05 8.68 -1.97
CA VAL A 138 -0.29 8.76 -0.51
C VAL A 138 0.03 10.13 0.06
#